data_AF-A0A839GKM1-F1
#
_entry.id   AF-A0A839GKM1-F1
#
_cell.length_a   1.000
_cell.length_b   1.000
_cell.length_c   1.000
_cell.angle_alpha   90.00
_cell.angle_beta   90.00
_cell.angle_gamma   90.00
#
_symmetry.space_group_name_H-M   'P 1'
#
loop_
_entity.id
_entity.type
_entity.pdbx_description
1 polymer ?
#
loop_
_entity_poly.entity_id
_entity_poly.type
_entity_poly.pdbx_seq_one_letter_code
_entity_poly.pdbx_strand_id
1 'polypeptide(L)'
;MFLKLFSRSKPPSDQELVEQYQQTGDVDCVGELFQRYTEMVYLVCLKYLKQEEESKDATMQIFENLLVSLRKHEVANFKSWLHSTARNHCLMLLRSRRNRLEAPLDESNPAQLETAAWALTITEQEPEQEQMLQVLEAGLVTLGPEQRICLELFFLQQQSYKEIAERTGFELAKVKSHIQNGKRNLMIYMKKNYEQ
;
A
#
# COMPACT_ATOMS: atom_id res chain seq x y z
N MET A 1 36.78 23.77 30.47
CA MET A 1 37.03 22.96 29.25
C MET A 1 36.27 21.64 29.39
N PHE A 2 35.03 21.59 28.91
CA PHE A 2 34.22 20.36 28.88
C PHE A 2 33.59 20.24 27.49
N LEU A 3 34.39 19.80 26.53
CA LEU A 3 33.86 19.35 25.25
C LEU A 3 33.24 17.97 25.51
N LYS A 4 31.91 17.93 25.62
CA LYS A 4 31.16 16.68 25.48
C LYS A 4 31.52 16.12 24.10
N LEU A 5 32.24 15.01 24.11
CA LEU A 5 32.42 14.14 22.97
C LEU A 5 31.01 13.78 22.47
N PHE A 6 30.58 14.42 21.39
CA PHE A 6 29.47 13.91 20.60
C PHE A 6 29.92 12.56 20.07
N SER A 7 29.58 11.50 20.80
CA SER A 7 29.46 10.18 20.19
C SER A 7 28.45 10.36 19.06
N ARG A 8 28.95 10.53 17.83
CA ARG A 8 28.12 10.41 16.63
C ARG A 8 27.77 8.93 16.51
N SER A 9 26.84 8.48 17.35
CA SER A 9 26.17 7.21 17.15
C SER A 9 25.56 7.25 15.75
N LYS A 10 25.79 6.18 14.98
CA LYS A 10 25.18 6.01 13.66
C LYS A 10 23.66 6.22 13.80
N PRO A 11 23.02 7.01 12.92
CA PRO A 11 21.58 7.18 12.97
C PRO A 11 20.91 5.81 12.84
N PRO A 12 19.82 5.55 13.58
CA PRO A 12 19.14 4.26 13.54
C PRO A 12 18.63 3.98 12.12
N SER A 13 18.73 2.74 11.70
CA SER A 13 18.11 2.24 10.48
C SER A 13 16.60 2.27 10.56
N ASP A 14 15.92 2.22 9.42
CA ASP A 14 14.46 2.23 9.40
C ASP A 14 13.87 1.02 10.13
N GLN A 15 14.54 -0.13 10.06
CA GLN A 15 14.12 -1.33 10.76
C GLN A 15 14.19 -1.16 12.28
N GLU A 16 15.28 -0.59 12.79
CA GLU A 16 15.45 -0.29 14.23
C GLU A 16 14.38 0.70 14.71
N LEU A 17 14.06 1.73 13.92
CA LEU A 17 13.00 2.69 14.25
C LEU A 17 11.62 2.04 14.31
N VAL A 18 11.30 1.17 13.35
CA VAL A 18 10.02 0.42 13.33
C VAL A 18 9.93 -0.51 14.54
N GLU A 19 10.98 -1.27 14.84
CA GLU A 19 11.01 -2.21 15.97
C GLU A 19 10.90 -1.47 17.31
N GLN A 20 11.63 -0.36 17.48
CA GLN A 20 11.54 0.47 18.67
C GLN A 20 10.12 1.01 18.84
N TYR A 21 9.52 1.57 17.79
CA TYR A 21 8.13 2.04 17.84
C TYR A 21 7.14 0.93 18.22
N GLN A 22 7.31 -0.27 17.65
CA GLN A 22 6.46 -1.42 17.95
C GLN A 22 6.56 -1.84 19.41
N GLN A 23 7.74 -1.74 20.04
CA GLN A 23 7.95 -2.11 21.43
C GLN A 23 7.50 -1.02 22.41
N THR A 24 7.87 0.24 22.17
CA THR A 24 7.74 1.32 23.16
C THR A 24 6.52 2.21 22.91
N GLY A 25 6.12 2.37 21.64
CA GLY A 25 5.15 3.38 21.24
C GLY A 25 5.68 4.79 21.13
N ASP A 26 6.99 4.95 21.19
CA ASP A 26 7.64 6.24 21.06
C ASP A 26 7.43 6.83 19.66
N VAL A 27 6.57 7.84 19.59
CA VAL A 27 6.19 8.50 18.34
C VAL A 27 7.35 9.23 17.66
N ASP A 28 8.42 9.54 18.40
CA ASP A 28 9.61 10.18 17.82
C ASP A 28 10.30 9.25 16.80
N CYS A 29 10.19 7.93 16.99
CA CYS A 29 10.66 6.96 16.00
C CYS A 29 9.95 7.11 14.65
N VAL A 30 8.64 7.36 14.69
CA VAL A 30 7.83 7.59 13.49
C VAL A 30 8.07 8.99 12.93
N GLY A 31 8.35 9.98 13.79
CA GLY A 31 8.77 11.32 13.39
C GLY A 31 10.07 11.31 12.56
N GLU A 32 11.04 10.49 12.93
CA GLU A 32 12.27 10.30 12.13
C GLU A 32 11.97 9.66 10.76
N LEU A 33 11.11 8.64 10.72
CA LEU A 33 10.66 8.02 9.47
C LEU A 33 9.89 9.01 8.58
N PHE A 34 9.07 9.88 9.17
CA PHE A 34 8.38 10.97 8.47
C PHE A 34 9.39 11.87 7.77
N GLN A 35 10.35 12.42 8.51
CA GLN A 35 11.36 13.33 7.95
C GLN A 35 12.13 12.70 6.78
N ARG A 36 12.47 11.41 6.87
CA ARG A 36 13.20 10.69 5.81
C ARG A 36 12.39 10.48 4.53
N TYR A 37 11.07 10.34 4.64
CA TYR A 37 10.26 9.79 3.55
C TYR A 37 9.12 10.68 3.07
N THR A 38 8.87 11.83 3.69
CA THR A 38 7.84 12.78 3.24
C THR A 38 7.96 13.16 1.78
N GLU A 39 9.17 13.49 1.31
CA GLU A 39 9.38 13.83 -0.11
C GLU A 39 9.03 12.66 -1.04
N MET A 40 9.46 11.45 -0.69
CA MET A 40 9.19 10.24 -1.49
C MET A 40 7.69 9.96 -1.57
N VAL A 41 6.98 10.02 -0.44
CA VAL A 41 5.53 9.81 -0.39
C VAL A 41 4.81 10.90 -1.18
N TYR A 42 5.20 12.16 -1.01
CA TYR A 42 4.63 13.28 -1.75
C TYR A 42 4.80 13.13 -3.26
N LEU A 43 5.99 12.74 -3.74
CA LEU A 43 6.23 12.51 -5.17
C LEU A 43 5.42 11.34 -5.73
N VAL A 44 5.21 10.28 -4.94
CA VAL A 44 4.29 9.19 -5.31
C VAL A 44 2.87 9.73 -5.41
N CYS A 45 2.37 10.45 -4.41
CA CYS A 45 1.04 11.05 -4.44
C CYS A 45 0.86 11.97 -5.64
N LEU A 46 1.82 12.86 -5.89
CA LEU A 46 1.81 13.79 -7.02
C LEU A 46 1.81 13.05 -8.36
N LYS A 47 2.55 11.93 -8.47
CA LYS A 47 2.55 11.10 -9.68
C LYS A 47 1.14 10.58 -10.01
N TYR A 48 0.36 10.16 -9.02
CA TYR A 48 -0.97 9.56 -9.26
C TYR A 48 -2.12 10.58 -9.26
N LEU A 49 -2.09 11.55 -8.36
CA LEU A 49 -3.20 12.49 -8.15
C LEU A 49 -3.10 13.72 -9.05
N LYS A 50 -1.88 14.07 -9.50
CA LYS A 50 -1.56 15.25 -10.34
C LYS A 50 -2.05 16.60 -9.80
N GLN A 51 -2.55 16.66 -8.57
CA GLN A 51 -2.92 17.88 -7.89
C GLN A 51 -2.06 18.06 -6.64
N GLU A 52 -1.43 19.22 -6.50
CA GLU A 52 -0.50 19.54 -5.43
C GLU A 52 -1.15 19.49 -4.03
N GLU A 53 -2.28 20.17 -3.83
CA GLU A 53 -2.93 20.23 -2.51
C GLU A 53 -3.42 18.85 -2.08
N GLU A 54 -4.07 18.12 -2.99
CA GLU A 54 -4.53 16.77 -2.71
C GLU A 54 -3.36 15.82 -2.42
N SER A 55 -2.22 16.00 -3.09
CA SER A 55 -1.03 15.19 -2.84
C SER A 55 -0.42 15.46 -1.46
N LYS A 56 -0.48 16.71 -0.99
CA LYS A 56 -0.09 17.06 0.38
C LYS A 56 -1.03 16.42 1.39
N ASP A 57 -2.34 16.52 1.18
CA ASP A 57 -3.35 15.93 2.07
C ASP A 57 -3.23 14.40 2.13
N ALA A 58 -3.08 13.73 0.98
CA ALA A 58 -2.87 12.30 0.90
C ALA A 58 -1.58 11.88 1.62
N THR A 59 -0.50 12.64 1.48
CA THR A 59 0.77 12.40 2.19
C THR A 59 0.55 12.44 3.71
N MET A 60 -0.14 13.46 4.22
CA MET A 60 -0.43 13.57 5.65
C MET A 60 -1.28 12.39 6.15
N GLN A 61 -2.35 12.04 5.44
CA GLN A 61 -3.21 10.90 5.79
C GLN A 61 -2.43 9.57 5.84
N ILE A 62 -1.50 9.35 4.90
CA ILE A 62 -0.65 8.15 4.90
C ILE A 62 0.19 8.08 6.18
N PHE A 63 0.78 9.21 6.60
CA PHE A 63 1.59 9.25 7.82
C PHE A 63 0.77 9.14 9.11
N GLU A 64 -0.44 9.70 9.16
CA GLU A 64 -1.38 9.49 10.27
C GLU A 64 -1.74 8.01 10.42
N ASN A 65 -2.06 7.34 9.31
CA ASN A 65 -2.37 5.92 9.28
C ASN A 65 -1.16 5.03 9.60
N LEU A 66 0.06 5.55 9.48
CA LEU A 66 1.30 4.84 9.73
C LEU A 66 1.42 4.42 11.21
N LEU A 67 1.02 5.29 12.13
CA LEU A 67 1.05 5.03 13.58
C LEU A 67 0.24 3.76 13.92
N VAL A 68 -0.95 3.63 13.34
CA VAL A 68 -1.81 2.46 13.55
C VAL A 68 -1.26 1.25 12.82
N SER A 69 -0.79 1.44 11.58
CA SER A 69 -0.38 0.34 10.70
C SER A 69 0.89 -0.37 11.18
N LEU A 70 1.89 0.40 11.64
CA LEU A 70 3.16 -0.15 12.13
C LEU A 70 3.01 -0.96 13.41
N ARG A 71 1.98 -0.70 14.23
CA ARG A 71 1.67 -1.53 15.42
C ARG A 71 1.05 -2.89 15.07
N LYS A 72 0.39 -2.98 13.90
CA LYS A 72 -0.38 -4.16 13.50
C LYS A 72 0.39 -5.10 12.56
N HIS A 73 1.33 -4.57 11.80
CA HIS A 73 1.99 -5.30 10.72
C HIS A 73 3.50 -5.40 10.93
N GLU A 74 4.05 -6.58 10.67
CA GLU A 74 5.50 -6.76 10.51
C GLU A 74 5.93 -6.14 9.18
N VAL A 75 6.86 -5.18 9.23
CA VAL A 75 7.40 -4.49 8.06
C VAL A 75 8.87 -4.82 7.92
N ALA A 76 9.22 -5.64 6.93
CA ALA A 76 10.61 -6.10 6.71
C ALA A 76 11.46 -5.13 5.86
N ASN A 77 10.82 -4.37 4.97
CA ASN A 77 11.47 -3.29 4.22
C ASN A 77 10.55 -2.07 4.24
N PHE A 78 10.85 -1.13 5.14
CA PHE A 78 10.00 0.02 5.38
C PHE A 78 9.80 0.89 4.13
N LYS A 79 10.89 1.18 3.39
CA LYS A 79 10.83 1.99 2.17
C LYS A 79 9.91 1.41 1.11
N SER A 80 10.08 0.13 0.77
CA SER A 80 9.25 -0.55 -0.24
C SER A 80 7.80 -0.69 0.21
N TRP A 81 7.57 -0.96 1.50
CA TRP A 81 6.24 -1.02 2.07
C TRP A 81 5.54 0.35 2.00
N LEU A 82 6.19 1.42 2.46
CA LEU A 82 5.65 2.77 2.45
C LEU A 82 5.34 3.26 1.03
N HIS A 83 6.20 2.99 0.06
CA HIS A 83 5.93 3.31 -1.35
C HIS A 83 4.67 2.60 -1.86
N SER A 84 4.49 1.32 -1.51
CA SER A 84 3.31 0.55 -1.88
C SER A 84 2.05 1.06 -1.20
N THR A 85 2.14 1.41 0.09
CA THR A 85 1.06 2.03 0.87
C THR A 85 0.62 3.36 0.23
N ALA A 86 1.57 4.21 -0.14
CA ALA A 86 1.28 5.50 -0.78
C ALA A 86 0.59 5.32 -2.15
N ARG A 87 1.13 4.43 -3.00
CA ARG A 87 0.50 4.06 -4.27
C ARG A 87 -0.94 3.57 -4.07
N ASN A 88 -1.15 2.65 -3.14
CA ASN A 88 -2.45 2.04 -2.90
C ASN A 88 -3.46 3.06 -2.36
N HIS A 89 -3.03 3.97 -1.48
CA HIS A 89 -3.86 5.08 -0.99
C HIS A 89 -4.34 5.96 -2.14
N CYS A 90 -3.45 6.35 -3.05
CA CYS A 90 -3.81 7.16 -4.21
C CYS A 90 -4.80 6.43 -5.13
N LEU A 91 -4.55 5.15 -5.42
CA LEU A 91 -5.47 4.36 -6.25
C LEU A 91 -6.85 4.20 -5.59
N MET A 92 -6.92 4.09 -4.26
CA MET A 92 -8.18 4.06 -3.53
C MET A 92 -8.95 5.38 -3.67
N LEU A 93 -8.28 6.53 -3.54
CA LEU A 93 -8.90 7.84 -3.73
C LEU A 93 -9.46 8.01 -5.15
N LEU A 94 -8.69 7.59 -6.15
CA LEU A 94 -9.10 7.63 -7.56
C LEU A 94 -10.30 6.72 -7.86
N ARG A 95 -10.31 5.49 -7.30
CA ARG A 95 -11.47 4.57 -7.42
C ARG A 95 -12.72 5.16 -6.75
N SER A 96 -12.56 5.74 -5.56
CA SER A 96 -13.67 6.40 -4.84
C SER A 96 -14.25 7.58 -5.62
N ARG A 97 -13.40 8.34 -6.33
CA ARG A 97 -13.85 9.40 -7.24
C ARG A 97 -14.67 8.84 -8.39
N ARG A 98 -14.17 7.81 -9.08
CA ARG A 98 -14.90 7.17 -10.19
C ARG A 98 -16.28 6.69 -9.75
N ASN A 99 -16.37 5.96 -8.64
CA ASN A 99 -17.65 5.44 -8.15
C ASN A 99 -18.64 6.57 -7.75
N ARG A 100 -18.15 7.76 -7.38
CA ARG A 100 -19.01 8.94 -7.15
C ARG A 100 -19.49 9.58 -8.45
N LEU A 101 -18.73 9.47 -9.52
CA LEU A 101 -19.06 10.01 -10.85
C LEU A 101 -20.00 9.09 -11.65
N GLU A 102 -20.12 7.82 -11.28
CA GLU A 102 -21.13 6.90 -11.82
C GLU A 102 -22.54 7.12 -11.21
N ALA A 103 -22.68 8.02 -10.23
CA ALA A 103 -23.97 8.61 -9.86
C ALA A 103 -24.42 9.61 -10.93
N PRO A 104 -25.72 9.96 -11.07
CA PRO A 104 -26.19 10.85 -12.14
C PRO A 104 -25.36 12.14 -12.19
N LEU A 105 -24.62 12.32 -13.28
CA LEU A 105 -23.74 13.47 -13.48
C LEU A 105 -24.58 14.75 -13.55
N ASP A 106 -24.21 15.76 -12.78
CA ASP A 106 -24.69 17.12 -12.99
C ASP A 106 -23.80 17.76 -14.06
N GLU A 107 -24.25 17.72 -15.31
CA GLU A 107 -23.53 18.24 -16.49
C GLU A 107 -23.25 19.76 -16.39
N SER A 108 -23.83 20.46 -15.41
CA SER A 108 -23.59 21.88 -15.16
C SER A 108 -22.35 22.17 -14.29
N ASN A 109 -21.68 21.15 -13.73
CA ASN A 109 -20.53 21.33 -12.85
C ASN A 109 -19.19 21.05 -13.57
N PRO A 110 -18.40 22.10 -13.91
CA PRO A 110 -17.12 21.95 -14.62
C PRO A 110 -16.11 21.07 -13.89
N ALA A 111 -16.12 21.08 -12.55
CA ALA A 111 -15.19 20.29 -11.74
C ALA A 111 -15.51 18.78 -11.81
N GLN A 112 -16.79 18.40 -12.00
CA GLN A 112 -17.17 17.00 -12.19
C GLN A 112 -16.80 16.49 -13.59
N LEU A 113 -16.94 17.34 -14.61
CA LEU A 113 -16.50 17.06 -15.98
C LEU A 113 -14.99 16.87 -16.10
N GLU A 114 -14.20 17.74 -15.47
CA GLU A 114 -12.74 17.64 -15.45
C GLU A 114 -12.26 16.39 -14.68
N THR A 115 -12.92 16.07 -13.55
CA THR A 115 -12.63 14.85 -12.77
C THR A 115 -13.03 13.57 -13.52
N ALA A 116 -14.11 13.58 -14.30
CA ALA A 116 -14.55 12.45 -15.12
C ALA A 116 -13.62 12.20 -16.32
N ALA A 117 -13.21 13.26 -17.02
CA ALA A 117 -12.21 13.18 -18.07
C ALA A 117 -10.87 12.65 -17.54
N TRP A 118 -10.48 13.08 -16.33
CA TRP A 118 -9.30 12.58 -15.63
C TRP A 118 -9.41 11.10 -15.22
N ALA A 119 -10.55 10.67 -14.68
CA ALA A 119 -10.80 9.28 -14.33
C ALA A 119 -10.70 8.36 -15.57
N LEU A 120 -11.21 8.82 -16.72
CA LEU A 120 -11.07 8.15 -18.01
C LEU A 120 -9.61 8.08 -18.47
N THR A 121 -8.83 9.16 -18.29
CA THR A 121 -7.42 9.23 -18.67
C THR A 121 -6.55 8.27 -17.84
N ILE A 122 -6.86 8.07 -16.55
CA ILE A 122 -6.15 7.08 -15.71
C ILE A 122 -6.46 5.64 -16.14
N THR A 123 -7.67 5.36 -16.62
CA THR A 123 -8.00 4.05 -17.24
C THR A 123 -7.39 3.88 -18.63
N GLU A 124 -7.16 4.97 -19.37
CA GLU A 124 -6.56 4.93 -20.70
C GLU A 124 -5.02 4.88 -20.67
N GLN A 125 -4.39 5.13 -19.51
CA GLN A 125 -2.96 4.96 -19.31
C GLN A 125 -2.60 3.52 -18.94
N GLU A 126 -2.56 2.71 -20.00
CA GLU A 126 -1.58 1.66 -20.31
C GLU A 126 -2.21 0.29 -20.59
N PRO A 127 -2.27 -0.16 -21.86
CA PRO A 127 -2.68 -1.53 -22.20
C PRO A 127 -1.86 -2.61 -21.45
N GLU A 128 -0.66 -2.25 -21.00
CA GLU A 128 0.21 -3.06 -20.15
C GLU A 128 -0.40 -3.35 -18.76
N GLN A 129 -1.19 -2.42 -18.20
CA GLN A 129 -1.87 -2.59 -16.91
C GLN A 129 -3.09 -3.50 -17.03
N GLU A 130 -3.87 -3.36 -18.10
CA GLU A 130 -5.01 -4.24 -18.38
C GLU A 130 -4.54 -5.68 -18.62
N GLN A 131 -3.47 -5.87 -19.40
CA GLN A 131 -2.84 -7.17 -19.60
C GLN A 131 -2.31 -7.75 -18.28
N MET A 132 -1.66 -6.94 -17.45
CA MET A 132 -1.18 -7.36 -16.12
C MET A 132 -2.34 -7.82 -15.23
N LEU A 133 -3.48 -7.11 -15.25
CA LEU A 133 -4.68 -7.47 -14.50
C LEU A 133 -5.28 -8.79 -14.98
N GLN A 134 -5.40 -8.99 -16.30
CA GLN A 134 -5.90 -10.24 -16.85
C GLN A 134 -5.02 -11.44 -16.48
N VAL A 135 -3.69 -11.27 -16.54
CA VAL A 135 -2.74 -12.31 -16.13
C VAL A 135 -2.82 -12.59 -14.63
N LEU A 136 -3.01 -11.55 -13.81
CA LEU A 136 -3.20 -11.68 -12.37
C LEU A 136 -4.48 -12.46 -12.03
N GLU A 137 -5.61 -12.12 -12.65
CA GLU A 137 -6.90 -12.79 -12.45
C GLU A 137 -6.83 -14.26 -12.85
N ALA A 138 -6.27 -14.56 -14.03
CA ALA A 138 -6.04 -15.94 -14.46
C ALA A 138 -5.13 -16.70 -13.48
N GLY A 139 -4.08 -16.05 -12.99
CA GLY A 139 -3.16 -16.62 -11.99
C GLY A 139 -3.84 -16.94 -10.66
N LEU A 140 -4.72 -16.07 -10.17
CA LEU A 140 -5.48 -16.30 -8.94
C LEU A 140 -6.38 -17.55 -9.05
N VAL A 141 -6.94 -17.82 -10.24
CA VAL A 141 -7.74 -19.03 -10.51
C VAL A 141 -6.90 -20.31 -10.44
N THR A 142 -5.59 -20.24 -10.68
CA THR A 142 -4.69 -21.41 -10.59
C THR A 142 -4.27 -21.77 -9.16
N LEU A 143 -4.45 -20.87 -8.20
CA LEU A 143 -4.09 -21.12 -6.80
C LEU A 143 -5.05 -22.11 -6.14
N GLY A 144 -4.53 -22.89 -5.19
CA GLY A 144 -5.37 -23.69 -4.29
C GLY A 144 -6.34 -22.80 -3.50
N PRO A 145 -7.54 -23.30 -3.14
CA PRO A 145 -8.59 -22.48 -2.55
C PRO A 145 -8.17 -21.79 -1.25
N GLU A 146 -7.36 -22.44 -0.41
CA GLU A 146 -6.83 -21.88 0.84
C GLU A 146 -5.81 -20.76 0.58
N GLN A 147 -4.99 -20.89 -0.46
CA GLN A 147 -4.06 -19.82 -0.86
C GLN A 147 -4.83 -18.61 -1.38
N ARG A 148 -5.83 -18.83 -2.25
CA ARG A 148 -6.65 -17.76 -2.80
C ARG A 148 -7.39 -16.99 -1.72
N ILE A 149 -8.12 -17.68 -0.84
CA ILE A 149 -8.91 -17.01 0.21
C ILE A 149 -8.00 -16.25 1.19
N CYS A 150 -6.85 -16.81 1.59
CA CYS A 150 -5.92 -16.10 2.45
C CYS A 150 -5.30 -14.87 1.77
N LEU A 151 -4.99 -14.93 0.47
CA LEU A 151 -4.51 -13.77 -0.28
C LEU A 151 -5.57 -12.68 -0.42
N GLU A 152 -6.82 -13.05 -0.70
CA GLU A 152 -7.94 -12.10 -0.80
C GLU A 152 -8.17 -11.39 0.55
N LEU A 153 -8.27 -12.15 1.64
CA LEU A 153 -8.49 -11.57 2.96
C LEU A 153 -7.32 -10.67 3.38
N PHE A 154 -6.08 -11.06 3.08
CA PHE A 154 -4.89 -10.29 3.45
C PHE A 154 -4.70 -9.04 2.58
N PHE A 155 -4.70 -9.18 1.26
CA PHE A 155 -4.35 -8.09 0.34
C PHE A 155 -5.54 -7.22 -0.07
N LEU A 156 -6.74 -7.78 -0.20
CA LEU A 156 -7.94 -7.02 -0.59
C LEU A 156 -8.71 -6.49 0.61
N GLN A 157 -8.84 -7.31 1.67
CA GLN A 157 -9.63 -6.95 2.86
C GLN A 157 -8.76 -6.47 4.04
N GLN A 158 -7.43 -6.38 3.85
CA GLN A 158 -6.46 -5.88 4.85
C GLN A 158 -6.58 -6.53 6.23
N GLN A 159 -6.96 -7.81 6.27
CA GLN A 159 -7.04 -8.56 7.53
C GLN A 159 -5.64 -9.00 7.97
N SER A 160 -5.38 -8.88 9.27
CA SER A 160 -4.18 -9.44 9.90
C SER A 160 -4.21 -10.98 9.86
N TYR A 161 -3.05 -11.62 10.03
CA TYR A 161 -2.98 -13.08 10.08
C TYR A 161 -3.88 -13.69 11.16
N LYS A 162 -4.09 -13.00 12.28
CA LYS A 162 -4.97 -13.44 13.37
C LYS A 162 -6.44 -13.37 12.95
N GLU A 163 -6.89 -12.26 12.39
CA GLU A 163 -8.26 -12.11 11.88
C GLU A 163 -8.57 -13.13 10.78
N ILE A 164 -7.59 -13.42 9.91
CA ILE A 164 -7.73 -14.45 8.88
C ILE A 164 -7.84 -15.84 9.51
N ALA A 165 -7.00 -16.17 10.49
CA ALA A 165 -7.05 -17.44 11.20
C ALA A 165 -8.41 -17.65 11.89
N GLU A 166 -8.90 -16.62 12.58
CA GLU A 166 -10.21 -16.62 13.24
C GLU A 166 -11.36 -16.78 12.23
N ARG A 167 -11.29 -16.08 11.09
CA ARG A 167 -12.33 -16.12 10.05
C ARG A 167 -12.38 -17.42 9.27
N THR A 168 -11.22 -18.04 9.02
CA THR A 168 -11.10 -19.25 8.18
C THR A 168 -11.06 -20.54 8.98
N GLY A 169 -10.77 -20.46 10.29
CA GLY A 169 -10.51 -21.62 11.14
C GLY A 169 -9.13 -22.25 10.93
N PHE A 170 -8.26 -21.65 10.11
CA PHE A 170 -6.91 -22.15 9.89
C PHE A 170 -5.98 -21.81 11.04
N GLU A 171 -5.02 -22.69 11.31
CA GLU A 171 -3.91 -22.36 12.20
C GLU A 171 -3.12 -21.17 11.67
N LEU A 172 -2.66 -20.28 12.57
CA LEU A 172 -1.90 -19.08 12.21
C LEU A 172 -0.67 -19.39 11.33
N ALA A 173 0.02 -20.51 11.61
CA ALA A 173 1.16 -20.97 10.81
C ALA A 173 0.75 -21.36 9.38
N LYS A 174 -0.44 -21.97 9.21
CA LYS A 174 -1.01 -22.28 7.89
C LYS A 174 -1.41 -21.02 7.15
N VAL A 175 -2.03 -20.03 7.81
CA VAL A 175 -2.34 -18.72 7.20
C VAL A 175 -1.08 -18.06 6.63
N LYS A 176 0.00 -17.98 7.44
CA LYS A 176 1.29 -17.45 6.97
C LYS A 176 1.81 -18.23 5.75
N SER A 177 1.75 -19.56 5.80
CA SER A 177 2.19 -20.44 4.72
C SER A 177 1.34 -20.29 3.45
N HIS A 178 0.02 -20.17 3.56
CA HIS A 178 -0.89 -19.98 2.43
C HIS A 178 -0.67 -18.64 1.74
N ILE A 179 -0.46 -17.56 2.50
CA ILE A 179 -0.14 -16.24 1.95
C ILE A 179 1.21 -16.25 1.24
N GLN A 180 2.25 -16.81 1.89
CA GLN A 180 3.58 -16.85 1.31
C GLN A 180 3.64 -17.71 0.04
N ASN A 181 3.07 -18.92 0.08
CA ASN A 181 3.06 -19.83 -1.05
C ASN A 181 2.12 -19.35 -2.17
N GLY A 182 0.96 -18.80 -1.82
CA GLY A 182 0.04 -18.19 -2.78
C GLY A 182 0.72 -17.06 -3.54
N LYS A 183 1.37 -16.12 -2.84
CA LYS A 183 2.14 -15.03 -3.46
C LYS A 183 3.24 -15.57 -4.37
N ARG A 184 4.01 -16.56 -3.92
CA ARG A 184 5.09 -17.17 -4.71
C ARG A 184 4.55 -17.81 -5.99
N ASN A 185 3.50 -18.61 -5.89
CA ASN A 185 2.88 -19.31 -7.01
C ASN A 185 2.28 -18.31 -8.00
N LEU A 186 1.62 -17.26 -7.50
CA LEU A 186 1.06 -16.19 -8.32
C LEU A 186 2.16 -15.44 -9.08
N MET A 187 3.29 -15.10 -8.44
CA MET A 187 4.43 -14.49 -9.12
C MET A 187 5.04 -15.40 -10.19
N ILE A 188 5.15 -16.71 -9.93
CA ILE A 188 5.65 -17.66 -10.94
C ILE A 188 4.71 -17.69 -12.15
N TYR A 189 3.40 -17.74 -11.90
CA TYR A 189 2.41 -17.68 -12.97
C TYR A 189 2.51 -16.38 -13.76
N MET A 190 2.54 -15.24 -13.07
CA MET A 190 2.60 -13.93 -13.72
C MET A 190 3.87 -13.79 -14.57
N LYS A 191 5.05 -14.15 -14.05
CA LYS A 191 6.30 -14.10 -14.84
C LYS A 191 6.22 -14.93 -16.12
N LYS A 192 5.66 -16.14 -16.04
CA LYS A 192 5.55 -17.04 -17.18
C LYS A 192 4.60 -16.50 -18.26
N ASN A 193 3.54 -15.81 -17.87
CA ASN A 193 2.43 -15.44 -18.76
C ASN A 193 2.39 -13.94 -19.09
N TYR A 194 3.26 -13.12 -18.49
CA TYR A 194 3.39 -11.69 -18.78
C TYR A 194 4.54 -11.40 -19.77
N GLU A 195 5.52 -12.30 -19.88
CA GLU A 195 6.63 -12.21 -20.85
C GLU A 195 6.31 -12.87 -22.22
N GLN A 196 5.06 -13.31 -22.45
CA GLN A 196 4.58 -13.90 -23.71
C GLN A 196 3.62 -12.94 -24.41
#